data_AF-A0A9P9TCH1-F1
#
_entry.id   AF-A0A9P9TCH1-F1
#
_cell.length_a   1.000
_cell.length_b   1.000
_cell.length_c   1.000
_cell.angle_alpha   90.00
_cell.angle_beta   90.00
_cell.angle_gamma   90.00
#
_symmetry.space_group_name_H-M   'P 1'
#
loop_
_entity.id
_entity.type
_entity.pdbx_description
1 polymer ?
#
loop_
_entity_poly.entity_id
_entity_poly.type
_entity_poly.pdbx_seq_one_letter_code
_entity_poly.pdbx_strand_id
1 'polypeptide(L)'
;MKRRARPAAMEDADPETDEAIPNTRTDASIFSQTKEPTTPKSAPKRKRNASTLNHMQSVYKGLIVDIVPESFDGLLTILAGEHDDNDIVWRKSGKHRVFFCADKVVNGEANTYVNREISISKADLDKRNPKLLIGQRVYNTFGAIELKAHQLLFGPSIVLNEPYVFLRLGDEITGAGCPDLHCTFRFVEDWESTARQANTTRFDQNLTVNVSHADVQADRKITYDLQNKRIAKAGVKPALGIQVSAAEIFPRPPSLSAASFQFRNRRMTRSSFAENGIIKVSSGQQRSVSVKLIGVGDKIGDAELKADVNVQFLLTG
;
A
#
# COMPACT_ATOMS: atom_id res chain seq x y z
N MET A 1 -13.21 -54.31 15.29
CA MET A 1 -12.58 -53.59 14.16
C MET A 1 -13.52 -52.48 13.70
N LYS A 2 -13.18 -51.20 13.88
CA LYS A 2 -14.00 -50.07 13.40
C LYS A 2 -13.64 -49.79 11.93
N ARG A 3 -14.62 -49.91 11.01
CA ARG A 3 -14.48 -49.49 9.61
C ARG A 3 -14.25 -47.97 9.57
N ARG A 4 -13.16 -47.52 8.95
CA ARG A 4 -12.93 -46.09 8.66
C ARG A 4 -13.96 -45.64 7.61
N ALA A 5 -14.56 -44.46 7.82
CA ALA A 5 -15.42 -43.83 6.84
C ALA A 5 -14.61 -43.47 5.58
N ARG A 6 -15.15 -43.77 4.39
CA ARG A 6 -14.58 -43.32 3.12
C ARG A 6 -15.03 -41.87 2.87
N PRO A 7 -14.16 -41.00 2.34
CA PRO A 7 -14.56 -39.66 1.92
C PRO A 7 -15.61 -39.73 0.80
N ALA A 8 -16.44 -38.69 0.71
CA ALA A 8 -17.40 -38.54 -0.39
C ALA A 8 -16.66 -38.37 -1.72
N ALA A 9 -17.13 -39.08 -2.73
CA ALA A 9 -16.61 -39.04 -4.10
C ALA A 9 -17.75 -38.60 -5.02
N MET A 10 -17.44 -37.79 -6.02
CA MET A 10 -18.40 -37.35 -7.03
C MET A 10 -17.89 -37.79 -8.41
N GLU A 11 -18.78 -38.33 -9.23
CA GLU A 11 -18.53 -38.56 -10.66
C GLU A 11 -19.09 -37.36 -11.41
N ASP A 12 -18.35 -36.88 -12.41
CA ASP A 12 -18.81 -35.73 -13.21
C ASP A 12 -20.00 -36.16 -14.07
N ALA A 13 -21.05 -35.33 -14.09
CA ALA A 13 -22.24 -35.55 -14.92
C ALA A 13 -22.06 -34.93 -16.31
N ASP A 14 -22.55 -35.62 -17.34
CA ASP A 14 -22.62 -35.10 -18.70
C ASP A 14 -23.67 -33.96 -18.77
N PRO A 15 -23.29 -32.74 -19.18
CA PRO A 15 -24.17 -31.58 -19.15
C PRO A 15 -25.38 -31.66 -20.10
N GLU A 16 -25.41 -32.57 -21.07
CA GLU A 16 -26.55 -32.72 -21.99
C GLU A 16 -27.54 -33.82 -21.56
N THR A 17 -27.07 -34.82 -20.80
CA THR A 17 -27.87 -36.00 -20.45
C THR A 17 -28.09 -36.16 -18.94
N ASP A 18 -27.36 -35.39 -18.13
CA ASP A 18 -27.35 -35.45 -16.66
C ASP A 18 -26.98 -36.85 -16.11
N GLU A 19 -26.38 -37.70 -16.96
CA GLU A 19 -25.89 -39.03 -16.60
C GLU A 19 -24.43 -38.98 -16.15
N ALA A 20 -24.06 -39.84 -15.20
CA ALA A 20 -22.70 -39.91 -14.68
C ALA A 20 -21.74 -40.45 -15.76
N ILE A 21 -20.65 -39.70 -16.02
CA ILE A 21 -19.63 -40.13 -16.97
C ILE A 21 -18.76 -41.19 -16.27
N PRO A 22 -18.72 -42.45 -16.77
CA PRO A 22 -17.91 -43.47 -16.13
C PRO A 22 -16.41 -43.12 -16.20
N ASN A 23 -15.70 -43.31 -15.09
CA ASN A 23 -14.26 -43.03 -14.89
C ASN A 23 -13.86 -41.55 -14.68
N THR A 24 -14.78 -40.61 -14.44
CA THR A 24 -14.46 -39.21 -14.06
C THR A 24 -14.46 -38.97 -12.55
N ARG A 25 -14.45 -40.06 -11.77
CA ARG A 25 -14.57 -40.01 -10.31
C ARG A 25 -13.44 -39.18 -9.69
N THR A 26 -13.81 -38.05 -9.10
CA THR A 26 -12.88 -37.16 -8.40
C THR A 26 -13.17 -37.19 -6.91
N ASP A 27 -12.20 -37.66 -6.11
CA ASP A 27 -12.32 -37.71 -4.66
C ASP A 27 -11.97 -36.34 -4.06
N ALA A 28 -12.72 -35.87 -3.05
CA ALA A 28 -12.33 -34.70 -2.28
C ALA A 28 -11.03 -35.02 -1.49
N SER A 29 -9.90 -34.54 -2.00
CA SER A 29 -8.57 -34.82 -1.48
C SER A 29 -8.43 -34.44 -0.01
N ILE A 30 -8.09 -35.43 0.82
CA ILE A 30 -7.64 -35.27 2.19
C ILE A 30 -6.16 -34.86 2.12
N PHE A 31 -5.89 -33.55 2.17
CA PHE A 31 -4.55 -33.04 2.45
C PHE A 31 -4.12 -33.46 3.86
N SER A 32 -3.42 -34.58 3.97
CA SER A 32 -2.34 -34.84 4.94
C SER A 32 -2.07 -36.33 5.03
N GLN A 33 -1.08 -36.85 4.30
CA GLN A 33 -0.16 -37.90 4.81
C GLN A 33 1.18 -37.77 4.10
N THR A 34 2.16 -37.27 4.85
CA THR A 34 3.60 -37.39 4.60
C THR A 34 3.94 -38.84 4.27
N LYS A 35 4.42 -39.07 3.05
CA LYS A 35 5.30 -40.20 2.74
C LYS A 35 6.55 -39.63 2.09
N GLU A 36 7.65 -39.73 2.82
CA GLU A 36 8.99 -39.63 2.26
C GLU A 36 9.13 -40.56 1.05
N PRO A 37 9.91 -40.14 0.04
CA PRO A 37 10.77 -41.09 -0.62
C PRO A 37 12.24 -40.66 -0.60
N THR A 38 13.04 -41.62 -0.16
CA THR A 38 14.47 -41.86 -0.43
C THR A 38 14.96 -41.37 -1.81
N THR A 39 16.01 -40.53 -1.77
CA THR A 39 17.21 -40.39 -2.66
C THR A 39 17.20 -40.72 -4.18
N PRO A 40 18.09 -40.08 -4.98
CA PRO A 40 17.69 -39.39 -6.20
C PRO A 40 17.95 -40.19 -7.49
N LYS A 41 17.02 -40.10 -8.44
CA LYS A 41 17.33 -40.29 -9.87
C LYS A 41 17.49 -38.92 -10.51
N SER A 42 18.72 -38.60 -10.93
CA SER A 42 19.02 -37.37 -11.65
C SER A 42 18.27 -37.35 -12.99
N ALA A 43 17.16 -36.62 -13.03
CA ALA A 43 16.61 -36.16 -14.29
C ALA A 43 17.58 -35.12 -14.89
N PRO A 44 17.86 -35.17 -16.20
CA PRO A 44 18.72 -34.18 -16.84
C PRO A 44 18.07 -32.80 -16.71
N LYS A 45 18.76 -31.87 -16.04
CA LYS A 45 18.41 -30.44 -15.99
C LYS A 45 18.35 -29.92 -17.43
N ARG A 46 17.15 -29.85 -18.00
CA ARG A 46 16.92 -29.10 -19.25
C ARG A 46 17.28 -27.64 -18.98
N LYS A 47 18.21 -27.12 -19.80
CA LYS A 47 18.63 -25.73 -19.79
C LYS A 47 17.38 -24.86 -20.00
N ARG A 48 17.03 -24.06 -18.99
CA ARG A 48 16.04 -22.97 -19.13
C ARG A 48 16.64 -21.97 -20.11
N ASN A 49 16.09 -21.90 -21.34
CA ASN A 49 16.46 -20.91 -22.34
C ASN A 49 15.78 -19.57 -22.03
N ALA A 50 16.00 -19.03 -20.83
CA ALA A 50 15.90 -17.60 -20.61
C ALA A 50 17.34 -17.08 -20.75
N SER A 51 17.57 -16.17 -21.69
CA SER A 51 18.84 -15.46 -21.84
C SER A 51 19.03 -14.57 -20.61
N THR A 52 19.43 -15.16 -19.49
CA THR A 52 19.83 -14.41 -18.30
C THR A 52 21.11 -13.69 -18.68
N LEU A 53 21.09 -12.35 -18.76
CA LEU A 53 22.32 -11.57 -18.76
C LEU A 53 23.20 -12.13 -17.63
N ASN A 54 24.45 -12.47 -17.92
CA ASN A 54 25.38 -13.19 -17.03
C ASN A 54 25.72 -12.45 -15.72
N HIS A 55 25.04 -11.34 -15.41
CA HIS A 55 25.33 -10.41 -14.33
C HIS A 55 24.09 -10.04 -13.49
N MET A 56 23.00 -10.81 -13.57
CA MET A 56 21.80 -10.57 -12.74
C MET A 56 21.88 -11.39 -11.44
N GLN A 57 21.91 -10.71 -10.30
CA GLN A 57 21.91 -11.36 -8.98
C GLN A 57 21.04 -10.59 -7.98
N SER A 58 20.53 -11.28 -6.97
CA SER A 58 19.93 -10.64 -5.81
C SER A 58 20.70 -10.99 -4.55
N VAL A 59 20.81 -10.02 -3.63
CA VAL A 59 21.47 -10.21 -2.33
C VAL A 59 20.46 -9.93 -1.24
N TYR A 60 20.16 -10.92 -0.42
CA TYR A 60 19.29 -10.75 0.75
C TYR A 60 19.93 -9.76 1.74
N LYS A 61 19.16 -8.78 2.20
CA LYS A 61 19.61 -7.71 3.11
C LYS A 61 19.03 -7.81 4.52
N GLY A 62 18.12 -8.74 4.77
CA GLY A 62 17.42 -8.85 6.05
C GLY A 62 15.93 -8.56 5.92
N LEU A 63 15.27 -8.44 7.07
CA LEU A 63 13.89 -7.96 7.14
C LEU A 63 13.86 -6.46 6.88
N ILE A 64 12.84 -5.98 6.18
CA ILE A 64 12.69 -4.56 5.84
C ILE A 64 12.69 -3.69 7.11
N VAL A 65 12.07 -4.17 8.19
CA VAL A 65 12.01 -3.45 9.47
C VAL A 65 13.38 -3.18 10.08
N ASP A 66 14.39 -4.00 9.74
CA ASP A 66 15.75 -3.93 10.29
C ASP A 66 16.72 -3.17 9.38
N ILE A 67 16.29 -2.76 8.18
CA ILE A 67 17.17 -2.24 7.13
C ILE A 67 17.49 -0.74 7.25
N VAL A 68 17.18 -0.13 8.39
CA VAL A 68 17.52 1.26 8.68
C VAL A 68 18.52 1.33 9.83
N PRO A 69 19.78 1.71 9.59
CA PRO A 69 20.66 2.17 10.65
C PRO A 69 20.03 3.39 11.34
N GLU A 70 20.12 3.49 12.67
CA GLU A 70 19.63 4.66 13.44
C GLU A 70 20.17 6.00 12.91
N SER A 71 21.30 5.98 12.20
CA SER A 71 22.03 7.13 11.64
C SER A 71 21.83 7.37 10.13
N PHE A 72 20.93 6.66 9.46
CA PHE A 72 20.68 6.89 8.03
C PHE A 72 19.72 8.07 7.84
N ASP A 73 20.27 9.22 7.43
CA ASP A 73 19.52 10.46 7.16
C ASP A 73 18.71 10.42 5.84
N GLY A 74 18.88 9.36 5.04
CA GLY A 74 18.17 9.18 3.77
C GLY A 74 16.95 8.27 3.87
N LEU A 75 16.08 8.30 2.85
CA LEU A 75 14.99 7.34 2.73
C LEU A 75 15.37 6.24 1.76
N LEU A 76 15.26 5.00 2.21
CA LEU A 76 15.46 3.84 1.35
C LEU A 76 14.21 3.61 0.51
N THR A 77 14.41 3.54 -0.81
CA THR A 77 13.35 3.24 -1.77
C THR A 77 13.22 1.73 -1.95
N ILE A 78 12.02 1.21 -1.74
CA ILE A 78 11.67 -0.21 -1.87
C ILE A 78 10.62 -0.37 -2.96
N LEU A 79 10.87 -1.29 -3.88
CA LEU A 79 9.92 -1.72 -4.90
C LEU A 79 9.22 -2.98 -4.41
N ALA A 80 7.90 -2.98 -4.29
CA ALA A 80 7.12 -4.06 -3.70
C ALA A 80 5.99 -4.50 -4.62
N GLY A 81 5.50 -5.74 -4.45
CA GLY A 81 4.30 -6.20 -5.14
C GLY A 81 3.07 -5.42 -4.66
N GLU A 82 2.15 -5.13 -5.57
CA GLU A 82 0.86 -4.53 -5.24
C GLU A 82 -0.13 -5.59 -4.75
N HIS A 83 -0.75 -5.34 -3.59
CA HIS A 83 -1.74 -6.17 -2.92
C HIS A 83 -2.78 -5.27 -2.23
N ASP A 84 -3.99 -5.77 -2.06
CA ASP A 84 -5.10 -5.01 -1.44
C ASP A 84 -4.87 -4.65 0.04
N ASP A 85 -4.03 -5.41 0.76
CA ASP A 85 -3.73 -5.24 2.19
C ASP A 85 -2.42 -4.46 2.43
N ASN A 86 -1.85 -3.86 1.39
CA ASN A 86 -0.53 -3.25 1.42
C ASN A 86 -0.40 -2.14 2.48
N ASP A 87 -1.41 -1.29 2.62
CA ASP A 87 -1.48 -0.22 3.62
C ASP A 87 -1.49 -0.73 5.08
N ILE A 88 -1.94 -1.97 5.30
CA ILE A 88 -1.92 -2.63 6.61
C ILE A 88 -0.56 -3.29 6.84
N VAL A 89 -0.10 -4.09 5.86
CA VAL A 89 1.12 -4.90 5.96
C VAL A 89 2.36 -4.02 6.02
N TRP A 90 2.48 -3.09 5.08
CA TRP A 90 3.64 -2.21 4.94
C TRP A 90 3.68 -1.09 5.96
N ARG A 91 2.62 -0.90 6.74
CA ARG A 91 2.65 0.00 7.89
C ARG A 91 3.90 -0.31 8.71
N LYS A 92 4.15 -1.56 9.09
CA LYS A 92 5.28 -1.91 9.97
C LYS A 92 6.68 -1.68 9.38
N SER A 93 6.81 -1.44 8.08
CA SER A 93 8.11 -1.33 7.39
C SER A 93 9.00 -0.17 7.87
N GLY A 94 8.47 0.86 8.52
CA GLY A 94 9.27 1.95 9.11
C GLY A 94 9.44 3.17 8.19
N LYS A 95 10.65 3.75 8.14
CA LYS A 95 10.98 4.98 7.39
C LYS A 95 11.30 4.76 5.91
N HIS A 96 10.79 3.68 5.33
CA HIS A 96 11.05 3.35 3.93
C HIS A 96 10.04 4.03 3.03
N ARG A 97 10.50 4.36 1.83
CA ARG A 97 9.63 4.79 0.76
C ARG A 97 9.27 3.59 -0.10
N VAL A 98 8.00 3.23 -0.15
CA VAL A 98 7.55 2.00 -0.81
C VAL A 98 6.76 2.33 -2.07
N PHE A 99 7.20 1.77 -3.19
CA PHE A 99 6.49 1.82 -4.47
C PHE A 99 5.86 0.45 -4.71
N PHE A 100 4.53 0.43 -4.81
CA PHE A 100 3.81 -0.77 -5.17
C PHE A 100 3.76 -0.90 -6.69
N CYS A 101 4.17 -2.05 -7.17
CA CYS A 101 4.20 -2.41 -8.58
C CYS A 101 3.21 -3.54 -8.79
N ALA A 102 2.26 -3.34 -9.70
CA ALA A 102 1.28 -4.36 -10.05
C ALA A 102 1.96 -5.66 -10.49
N ASP A 103 1.53 -6.76 -9.88
CA ASP A 103 1.99 -8.10 -10.20
C ASP A 103 1.01 -8.81 -11.11
N LYS A 104 1.53 -9.42 -12.17
CA LYS A 104 0.79 -10.37 -13.00
C LYS A 104 1.32 -11.78 -12.75
N VAL A 105 0.57 -12.54 -11.95
CA VAL A 105 0.87 -13.96 -11.71
C VAL A 105 0.58 -14.77 -12.98
N VAL A 106 1.55 -15.57 -13.42
CA VAL A 106 1.40 -16.49 -14.54
C VAL A 106 1.59 -17.91 -14.02
N ASN A 107 0.48 -18.65 -13.99
CA ASN A 107 0.47 -20.08 -13.63
C ASN A 107 0.71 -20.90 -14.90
N GLY A 108 1.91 -21.45 -15.04
CA GLY A 108 2.19 -22.47 -16.05
C GLY A 108 1.97 -23.88 -15.51
N GLU A 109 1.75 -24.84 -16.40
CA GLU A 109 1.54 -26.26 -16.04
C GLU A 109 2.65 -26.85 -15.16
N ALA A 110 3.89 -26.34 -15.31
CA ALA A 110 5.05 -26.83 -14.59
C ALA A 110 5.67 -25.82 -13.60
N ASN A 111 5.36 -24.52 -13.71
CA ASN A 111 5.92 -23.47 -12.84
C ASN A 111 5.02 -22.24 -12.81
N THR A 112 4.89 -21.64 -11.62
CA THR A 112 4.32 -20.30 -11.43
C THR A 112 5.44 -19.26 -11.38
N TYR A 113 5.27 -18.16 -12.10
CA TYR A 113 6.15 -16.98 -12.05
C TYR A 113 5.32 -15.70 -11.98
N VAL A 114 5.94 -14.59 -11.58
CA VAL A 114 5.29 -13.28 -11.48
C VAL A 114 5.94 -12.31 -12.42
N ASN A 115 5.15 -11.66 -13.28
CA ASN A 115 5.60 -10.54 -14.10
C ASN A 115 5.35 -9.22 -13.35
N ARG A 116 6.39 -8.41 -13.19
CA ARG A 116 6.33 -7.09 -12.54
C ARG A 116 6.91 -6.03 -13.46
N GLU A 117 6.12 -5.01 -13.78
CA GLU A 117 6.64 -3.83 -14.47
C GLU A 117 7.12 -2.81 -13.44
N ILE A 118 8.38 -2.39 -13.54
CA ILE A 118 9.02 -1.51 -12.58
C ILE A 118 9.34 -0.18 -13.24
N SER A 119 8.67 0.87 -12.78
CA SER A 119 9.00 2.25 -13.14
C SER A 119 10.33 2.67 -12.52
N ILE A 120 11.19 3.30 -13.31
CA ILE A 120 12.51 3.79 -12.86
C ILE A 120 12.74 5.25 -13.23
N SER A 121 13.40 5.97 -12.33
CA SER A 121 13.82 7.36 -12.53
C SER A 121 14.98 7.47 -13.53
N LYS A 122 15.10 8.62 -14.19
CA LYS A 122 16.28 8.93 -15.03
C LYS A 122 17.59 8.81 -14.23
N ALA A 123 17.58 9.30 -12.99
CA ALA A 123 18.75 9.31 -12.12
C ALA A 123 19.25 7.89 -11.79
N ASP A 124 18.37 6.90 -11.69
CA ASP A 124 18.78 5.51 -11.45
C ASP A 124 19.16 4.78 -12.74
N LEU A 125 18.58 5.16 -13.88
CA LEU A 125 18.96 4.66 -15.19
C LEU A 125 20.38 5.10 -15.59
N ASP A 126 20.73 6.35 -15.30
CA ASP A 126 22.04 6.94 -15.64
C ASP A 126 23.18 6.44 -14.73
N LYS A 127 22.86 5.80 -13.59
CA LYS A 127 23.86 5.26 -12.66
C LYS A 127 24.50 3.99 -13.21
N ARG A 128 25.82 3.93 -13.11
CA ARG A 128 26.57 2.69 -13.29
C ARG A 128 26.35 1.78 -12.07
N ASN A 129 25.84 0.57 -12.29
CA ASN A 129 25.45 -0.40 -11.26
C ASN A 129 24.40 0.16 -10.25
N PRO A 130 23.17 0.46 -10.71
CA PRO A 130 22.14 0.96 -9.81
C PRO A 130 21.81 -0.08 -8.74
N LYS A 131 21.66 0.38 -7.50
CA LYS A 131 21.28 -0.45 -6.36
C LYS A 131 19.79 -0.28 -6.11
N LEU A 132 18.98 -1.21 -6.60
CA LEU A 132 17.54 -1.22 -6.33
C LEU A 132 17.25 -2.20 -5.20
N LEU A 133 16.39 -1.81 -4.27
CA LEU A 133 15.86 -2.71 -3.26
C LEU A 133 14.47 -3.17 -3.67
N ILE A 134 14.26 -4.47 -3.61
CA ILE A 134 12.95 -5.08 -3.77
C ILE A 134 12.48 -5.65 -2.44
N GLY A 135 11.22 -5.40 -2.13
CA GLY A 135 10.49 -6.01 -1.04
C GLY A 135 9.83 -7.29 -1.50
N GLN A 136 10.02 -8.36 -0.72
CA GLN A 136 9.37 -9.64 -0.90
C GLN A 136 8.51 -9.94 0.33
N ARG A 137 7.23 -10.21 0.10
CA ARG A 137 6.30 -10.73 1.10
C ARG A 137 6.47 -12.24 1.20
N VAL A 138 6.70 -12.75 2.40
CA VAL A 138 6.72 -14.19 2.68
C VAL A 138 5.89 -14.50 3.93
N TYR A 139 5.46 -15.74 4.09
CA TYR A 139 4.76 -16.22 5.26
C TYR A 139 5.71 -17.05 6.11
N ASN A 140 5.79 -16.74 7.40
CA ASN A 140 6.54 -17.55 8.33
C ASN A 140 5.78 -18.83 8.72
N THR A 141 6.41 -19.69 9.52
CA THR A 141 5.83 -20.97 9.95
C THR A 141 4.52 -20.84 10.74
N PHE A 142 4.21 -19.66 11.24
CA PHE A 142 2.96 -19.36 11.96
C PHE A 142 1.91 -18.68 11.06
N GLY A 143 2.19 -18.54 9.75
CA GLY A 143 1.33 -17.86 8.79
C GLY A 143 1.36 -16.32 8.89
N ALA A 144 2.26 -15.75 9.69
CA ALA A 144 2.42 -14.30 9.77
C ALA A 144 3.29 -13.79 8.62
N ILE A 145 2.96 -12.59 8.12
CA ILE A 145 3.67 -11.96 7.01
C ILE A 145 5.00 -11.39 7.49
N GLU A 146 6.07 -11.76 6.81
CA GLU A 146 7.40 -11.16 6.91
C GLU A 146 7.75 -10.44 5.61
N LEU A 147 8.33 -9.25 5.74
CA LEU A 147 8.78 -8.45 4.61
C LEU A 147 10.29 -8.52 4.53
N LYS A 148 10.81 -9.20 3.51
CA LYS A 148 12.24 -9.37 3.25
C LYS A 148 12.69 -8.34 2.23
N ALA A 149 13.89 -7.78 2.39
CA ALA A 149 14.47 -6.93 1.36
C ALA A 149 15.64 -7.63 0.66
N HIS A 150 15.67 -7.46 -0.65
CA HIS A 150 16.74 -7.94 -1.51
C HIS A 150 17.28 -6.78 -2.33
N GLN A 151 18.60 -6.68 -2.40
CA GLN A 151 19.25 -5.77 -3.33
C GLN A 151 19.37 -6.47 -4.69
N LEU A 152 18.79 -5.87 -5.71
CA LEU A 152 18.95 -6.28 -7.10
C LEU A 152 20.28 -5.72 -7.62
N LEU A 153 21.10 -6.61 -8.16
CA LEU A 153 22.33 -6.29 -8.86
C LEU A 153 22.10 -6.55 -10.33
N PHE A 154 22.24 -5.47 -11.08
CA PHE A 154 22.26 -5.49 -12.53
C PHE A 154 23.73 -5.48 -12.97
N GLY A 155 24.00 -5.77 -14.24
CA GLY A 155 25.32 -5.53 -14.82
C GLY A 155 25.68 -4.02 -14.80
N PRO A 156 26.49 -3.54 -15.77
CA PRO A 156 26.97 -2.16 -15.74
C PRO A 156 25.86 -1.10 -15.67
N SER A 157 24.67 -1.38 -16.20
CA SER A 157 23.49 -0.51 -16.14
C SER A 157 22.20 -1.32 -16.30
N ILE A 158 21.06 -0.68 -16.05
CA ILE A 158 19.73 -1.21 -16.38
C ILE A 158 19.48 -1.00 -17.87
N VAL A 159 18.92 -2.03 -18.52
CA VAL A 159 18.46 -1.99 -19.90
C VAL A 159 16.93 -1.96 -19.86
N LEU A 160 16.35 -0.93 -20.47
CA LEU A 160 14.89 -0.76 -20.50
C LEU A 160 14.24 -1.81 -21.39
N ASN A 161 13.00 -2.17 -21.08
CA ASN A 161 12.14 -3.04 -21.89
C ASN A 161 12.65 -4.48 -22.08
N GLU A 162 13.77 -4.84 -21.46
CA GLU A 162 14.31 -6.20 -21.45
C GLU A 162 13.84 -6.97 -20.19
N PRO A 163 13.54 -8.27 -20.31
CA PRO A 163 13.13 -9.08 -19.18
C PRO A 163 14.32 -9.50 -18.31
N TYR A 164 14.20 -9.26 -17.01
CA TYR A 164 15.10 -9.73 -15.97
C TYR A 164 14.44 -10.85 -15.18
N VAL A 165 15.15 -11.95 -14.95
CA VAL A 165 14.62 -13.09 -14.18
C VAL A 165 15.41 -13.27 -12.90
N PHE A 166 14.74 -13.07 -11.76
CA PHE A 166 15.27 -13.33 -10.42
C PHE A 166 14.57 -14.53 -9.81
N LEU A 167 15.34 -15.57 -9.51
CA LEU A 167 14.78 -16.82 -9.01
C LEU A 167 14.19 -16.64 -7.61
N ARG A 168 12.99 -17.19 -7.40
CA ARG A 168 12.27 -17.22 -6.11
C ARG A 168 12.15 -15.87 -5.39
N LEU A 169 12.00 -14.80 -6.15
CA LEU A 169 11.95 -13.43 -5.63
C LEU A 169 10.57 -12.77 -5.75
N GLY A 170 9.59 -13.47 -6.32
CA GLY A 170 8.19 -13.04 -6.24
C GLY A 170 7.64 -13.24 -4.83
N ASP A 171 6.56 -12.54 -4.52
CA ASP A 171 5.86 -12.69 -3.25
C ASP A 171 5.34 -14.13 -3.08
N GLU A 172 5.37 -14.62 -1.85
CA GLU A 172 4.97 -15.99 -1.56
C GLU A 172 3.48 -16.19 -1.84
N ILE A 173 3.18 -17.23 -2.62
CA ILE A 173 1.83 -17.66 -2.96
C ILE A 173 1.58 -19.01 -2.29
N THR A 174 0.48 -19.10 -1.54
CA THR A 174 0.06 -20.34 -0.87
C THR A 174 0.01 -21.50 -1.88
N GLY A 175 0.75 -22.58 -1.60
CA GLY A 175 0.83 -23.77 -2.45
C GLY A 175 1.88 -23.73 -3.56
N ALA A 176 2.35 -22.54 -3.98
CA ALA A 176 3.40 -22.38 -4.99
C ALA A 176 4.76 -21.93 -4.41
N GLY A 177 4.77 -21.47 -3.16
CA GLY A 177 5.95 -20.91 -2.51
C GLY A 177 6.31 -19.54 -3.10
N CYS A 178 7.61 -19.19 -3.12
CA CYS A 178 8.11 -17.97 -3.75
C CYS A 178 8.36 -18.21 -5.24
N PRO A 179 7.53 -17.69 -6.16
CA PRO A 179 7.70 -17.86 -7.59
C PRO A 179 8.91 -17.06 -8.12
N ASP A 180 9.37 -17.39 -9.33
CA ASP A 180 10.40 -16.59 -10.02
C ASP A 180 9.82 -15.21 -10.38
N LEU A 181 10.60 -14.15 -10.16
CA LEU A 181 10.23 -12.78 -10.51
C LEU A 181 10.79 -12.44 -11.88
N HIS A 182 9.90 -12.15 -12.81
CA HIS A 182 10.19 -11.66 -14.14
C HIS A 182 9.90 -10.16 -14.14
N CYS A 183 10.92 -9.32 -14.15
CA CYS A 183 10.74 -7.87 -14.11
C CYS A 183 11.20 -7.18 -15.38
N THR A 184 10.48 -6.14 -15.78
CA THR A 184 10.83 -5.28 -16.91
C THR A 184 10.86 -3.85 -16.42
N PHE A 185 11.92 -3.10 -16.75
CA PHE A 185 12.06 -1.71 -16.33
C PHE A 185 11.52 -0.76 -17.39
N ARG A 186 10.71 0.21 -16.96
CA ARG A 186 10.19 1.31 -17.78
C ARG A 186 10.67 2.63 -17.24
N PHE A 187 11.21 3.44 -18.12
CA PHE A 187 11.52 4.82 -17.78
C PHE A 187 10.23 5.63 -17.65
N VAL A 188 10.16 6.47 -16.62
CA VAL A 188 9.08 7.43 -16.43
C VAL A 188 9.65 8.84 -16.43
N GLU A 189 9.17 9.67 -17.35
CA GLU A 189 9.57 11.09 -17.46
C GLU A 189 9.12 11.88 -16.23
N ASP A 190 7.85 11.75 -15.85
CA ASP A 190 7.29 12.38 -14.65
C ASP A 190 7.45 11.48 -13.42
N TRP A 191 8.71 11.26 -13.02
CA TRP A 191 9.02 10.49 -11.82
C TRP A 191 8.39 11.12 -10.57
N GLU A 192 8.19 12.44 -10.54
CA GLU A 192 7.58 13.15 -9.40
C GLU A 192 6.13 12.74 -9.14
N SER A 193 5.34 12.52 -10.20
CA SER A 193 3.98 12.02 -10.05
C SER A 193 3.94 10.58 -9.52
N THR A 194 4.73 9.67 -10.10
CA THR A 194 4.89 8.30 -9.57
C THR A 194 5.38 8.33 -8.12
N ALA A 195 6.26 9.28 -7.84
CA ALA A 195 6.84 9.49 -6.55
C ALA A 195 5.83 9.88 -5.47
N ARG A 196 4.83 10.70 -5.80
CA ARG A 196 3.72 11.09 -4.91
C ARG A 196 2.73 9.96 -4.68
N GLN A 197 2.63 9.01 -5.60
CA GLN A 197 1.78 7.82 -5.47
C GLN A 197 2.41 6.75 -4.57
N ALA A 198 3.71 6.81 -4.31
CA ALA A 198 4.38 5.92 -3.37
C ALA A 198 3.77 6.04 -1.96
N ASN A 199 3.76 4.96 -1.18
CA ASN A 199 3.27 5.02 0.19
C ASN A 199 4.23 5.83 1.06
N THR A 200 3.82 7.06 1.37
CA THR A 200 4.54 8.01 2.23
C THR A 200 3.81 8.27 3.54
N THR A 201 2.74 7.53 3.86
CA THR A 201 1.88 7.79 5.03
C THR A 201 2.62 7.79 6.37
N ARG A 202 3.79 7.15 6.43
CA ARG A 202 4.67 7.17 7.61
C ARG A 202 5.37 8.51 7.87
N PHE A 203 5.49 9.35 6.84
CA PHE A 203 6.03 10.70 6.95
C PHE A 203 4.94 11.74 7.24
N ASP A 204 3.67 11.37 7.03
CA ASP A 204 2.55 12.27 7.26
C ASP A 204 2.55 12.78 8.71
N GLN A 205 2.43 14.10 8.85
CA GLN A 205 2.34 14.73 10.15
C GLN A 205 0.92 14.64 10.66
N ASN A 206 0.74 14.08 11.85
CA ASN A 206 -0.57 14.04 12.50
C ASN A 206 -0.58 15.10 13.60
N LEU A 207 -1.48 16.08 13.47
CA LEU A 207 -1.60 17.21 14.37
C LEU A 207 -2.98 17.20 14.99
N THR A 208 -3.05 17.38 16.31
CA THR A 208 -4.31 17.50 17.03
C THR A 208 -4.47 18.93 17.51
N VAL A 209 -5.60 19.56 17.15
CA VAL A 209 -5.93 20.92 17.54
C VAL A 209 -7.18 20.88 18.43
N ASN A 210 -7.01 21.24 19.70
CA ASN A 210 -8.13 21.35 20.62
C ASN A 210 -8.86 22.67 20.41
N VAL A 211 -10.17 22.59 20.24
CA VAL A 211 -11.09 23.71 20.04
C VAL A 211 -12.06 23.72 21.22
N SER A 212 -12.16 24.83 21.95
CA SER A 212 -13.10 24.91 23.07
C SER A 212 -14.51 25.27 22.61
N HIS A 213 -15.54 24.93 23.41
CA HIS A 213 -16.90 25.45 23.18
C HIS A 213 -16.96 26.98 23.16
N ALA A 214 -16.13 27.65 23.97
CA ALA A 214 -16.04 29.11 23.98
C ALA A 214 -15.52 29.65 22.63
N ASP A 215 -14.52 28.99 22.03
CA ASP A 215 -14.01 29.38 20.70
C ASP A 215 -15.09 29.22 19.61
N VAL A 216 -15.93 28.18 19.70
CA VAL A 216 -17.07 27.98 18.78
C VAL A 216 -18.17 29.03 18.98
N GLN A 217 -18.50 29.35 20.23
CA GLN A 217 -19.50 30.38 20.57
C GLN A 217 -19.06 31.78 20.15
N ALA A 218 -17.76 32.08 20.27
CA ALA A 218 -17.18 33.34 19.83
C ALA A 218 -16.89 33.39 18.32
N ASP A 219 -17.11 32.31 17.57
CA ASP A 219 -16.72 32.14 16.16
C ASP A 219 -15.26 32.55 15.92
N ARG A 220 -14.37 32.06 16.80
CA ARG A 220 -12.97 32.42 16.74
C ARG A 220 -12.33 31.80 15.50
N LYS A 221 -11.53 32.60 14.80
CA LYS A 221 -10.61 32.11 13.76
C LYS A 221 -9.38 31.49 14.41
N ILE A 222 -9.23 30.18 14.27
CA ILE A 222 -8.07 29.45 14.76
C ILE A 222 -7.04 29.42 13.64
N THR A 223 -5.85 29.94 13.91
CA THR A 223 -4.73 29.91 12.97
C THR A 223 -3.67 28.96 13.51
N TYR A 224 -3.41 27.87 12.81
CA TYR A 224 -2.37 26.92 13.17
C TYR A 224 -1.12 27.17 12.33
N ASP A 225 0.01 27.37 13.00
CA ASP A 225 1.32 27.52 12.42
C ASP A 225 1.93 26.14 12.17
N LEU A 226 1.95 25.74 10.90
CA LEU A 226 2.45 24.42 10.48
C LEU A 226 3.96 24.30 10.68
N GLN A 227 4.69 25.41 10.55
CA GLN A 227 6.15 25.43 10.68
C GLN A 227 6.57 25.27 12.15
N ASN A 228 5.92 26.01 13.05
CA ASN A 228 6.22 25.96 14.49
C ASN A 228 5.38 24.93 15.25
N LYS A 229 4.53 24.17 14.55
CA LYS A 229 3.68 23.09 15.08
C LYS A 229 2.87 23.54 16.30
N ARG A 230 2.25 24.73 16.23
CA ARG A 230 1.47 25.33 17.34
C ARG A 230 0.36 26.26 16.85
N ILE A 231 -0.60 26.55 17.71
CA ILE A 231 -1.59 27.60 17.45
C ILE A 231 -0.86 28.96 17.45
N ALA A 232 -1.03 29.73 16.39
CA ALA A 232 -0.46 31.06 16.28
C ALA A 232 -1.11 32.01 17.29
N LYS A 233 -0.30 32.91 17.88
CA LYS A 233 -0.83 33.96 18.76
C LYS A 233 -1.80 34.86 17.97
N ALA A 234 -2.79 35.42 18.67
CA ALA A 234 -3.77 36.31 18.05
C ALA A 234 -3.06 37.45 17.29
N GLY A 235 -3.48 37.69 16.05
CA GLY A 235 -2.90 38.71 15.16
C GLY A 235 -1.59 38.32 14.46
N VAL A 236 -1.01 37.16 14.74
CA VAL A 236 0.21 36.68 14.05
C VAL A 236 -0.18 35.77 12.89
N LYS A 237 0.26 36.12 11.68
CA LYS A 237 0.08 35.30 10.48
C LYS A 237 1.35 34.50 10.22
N PRO A 238 1.34 33.16 10.32
CA PRO A 238 2.50 32.35 10.01
C PRO A 238 2.81 32.36 8.51
N ALA A 239 4.06 32.08 8.15
CA ALA A 239 4.47 31.94 6.75
C ALA A 239 3.79 30.75 6.07
N LEU A 240 3.62 29.66 6.81
CA LEU A 240 2.88 28.47 6.41
C LEU A 240 1.90 28.08 7.52
N GLY A 241 0.60 28.12 7.24
CA GLY A 241 -0.41 27.80 8.24
C GLY A 241 -1.80 27.65 7.69
N ILE A 242 -2.68 27.08 8.49
CA ILE A 242 -4.11 26.92 8.18
C ILE A 242 -4.88 27.86 9.07
N GLN A 243 -5.83 28.60 8.49
CA GLN A 243 -6.80 29.37 9.24
C GLN A 243 -8.19 28.77 9.01
N VAL A 244 -8.90 28.50 10.10
CA VAL A 244 -10.24 27.92 10.07
C VAL A 244 -11.15 28.65 11.07
N SER A 245 -12.43 28.80 10.74
CA SER A 245 -13.44 29.25 11.71
C SER A 245 -13.84 28.07 12.60
N ALA A 246 -13.85 28.29 13.92
CA ALA A 246 -14.32 27.28 14.86
C ALA A 246 -15.80 26.92 14.66
N ALA A 247 -16.63 27.90 14.27
CA ALA A 247 -18.06 27.66 14.00
C ALA A 247 -18.31 26.97 12.65
N GLU A 248 -17.40 27.09 11.68
CA GLU A 248 -17.46 26.37 10.41
C GLU A 248 -17.14 24.88 10.60
N ILE A 249 -16.12 24.57 11.41
CA ILE A 249 -15.73 23.19 11.71
C ILE A 249 -16.76 22.51 12.64
N PHE A 250 -17.23 23.24 13.65
CA PHE A 250 -18.22 22.74 14.61
C PHE A 250 -19.48 23.60 14.55
N PRO A 251 -20.39 23.36 13.58
CA PRO A 251 -21.61 24.12 13.45
C PRO A 251 -22.44 24.03 14.73
N ARG A 252 -22.95 25.20 15.16
CA ARG A 252 -23.82 25.30 16.32
C ARG A 252 -25.13 24.55 16.00
N PRO A 253 -25.69 23.79 16.94
CA PRO A 253 -27.07 23.36 16.78
C PRO A 253 -27.94 24.61 16.57
N PRO A 254 -28.90 24.59 15.63
CA PRO A 254 -29.80 25.71 15.45
C PRO A 254 -30.49 25.96 16.78
N SER A 255 -30.29 27.15 17.34
CA SER A 255 -31.00 27.58 18.53
C SER A 255 -32.49 27.55 18.20
N LEU A 256 -33.26 26.77 18.96
CA LEU A 256 -34.72 26.89 19.02
C LEU A 256 -35.05 28.26 19.65
N SER A 257 -34.90 29.32 18.88
CA SER A 257 -35.46 30.64 19.19
C SER A 257 -36.48 30.96 18.10
N ALA A 258 -37.72 31.13 18.54
CA ALA A 258 -38.91 31.35 17.74
C ALA A 258 -38.73 32.36 16.59
N ALA A 259 -39.25 31.95 15.43
CA ALA A 259 -39.88 32.75 14.38
C ALA A 259 -39.35 34.16 14.07
N SER A 260 -38.87 34.34 12.84
CA SER A 260 -39.67 35.11 11.88
C SER A 260 -39.31 34.72 10.44
N PHE A 261 -40.38 34.42 9.70
CA PHE A 261 -40.37 34.17 8.26
C PHE A 261 -39.82 35.39 7.51
N GLN A 262 -38.83 35.19 6.66
CA GLN A 262 -38.84 35.83 5.34
C GLN A 262 -38.31 34.85 4.29
N PHE A 263 -39.25 34.21 3.59
CA PHE A 263 -39.01 33.63 2.29
C PHE A 263 -38.45 34.71 1.36
N ARG A 264 -37.20 34.56 0.90
CA ARG A 264 -36.79 35.10 -0.38
C ARG A 264 -36.59 33.95 -1.36
N ASN A 265 -37.64 33.70 -2.12
CA ASN A 265 -37.58 32.96 -3.37
C ASN A 265 -36.52 33.58 -4.29
N ARG A 266 -35.43 32.87 -4.57
CA ARG A 266 -34.73 32.97 -5.86
C ARG A 266 -34.30 31.58 -6.34
N ARG A 267 -35.19 31.05 -7.19
CA ARG A 267 -34.99 30.14 -8.33
C ARG A 267 -33.67 29.36 -8.39
N MET A 268 -33.83 28.04 -8.34
CA MET A 268 -32.88 27.04 -8.84
C MET A 268 -32.49 27.28 -10.31
N THR A 269 -31.23 26.97 -10.62
CA THR A 269 -30.84 26.21 -11.81
C THR A 269 -29.91 25.07 -11.38
N ARG A 270 -30.30 23.84 -11.76
CA ARG A 270 -29.66 22.55 -11.48
C ARG A 270 -28.45 22.30 -12.39
N SER A 271 -27.37 21.74 -11.80
CA SER A 271 -26.72 20.46 -12.19
C SER A 271 -25.50 20.24 -11.26
N SER A 272 -25.55 19.47 -10.16
CA SER A 272 -25.46 17.98 -10.04
C SER A 272 -24.10 17.45 -10.55
N PHE A 273 -23.17 16.78 -9.84
CA PHE A 273 -23.05 16.00 -8.59
C PHE A 273 -21.58 16.17 -8.11
N ALA A 274 -21.23 16.19 -6.82
CA ALA A 274 -20.93 14.99 -6.03
C ALA A 274 -21.12 15.23 -4.52
N GLU A 275 -21.51 14.16 -3.85
CA GLU A 275 -22.17 14.09 -2.55
C GLU A 275 -21.33 14.57 -1.37
N ASN A 276 -21.94 15.46 -0.58
CA ASN A 276 -21.59 15.71 0.80
C ASN A 276 -22.01 14.50 1.64
N GLY A 277 -21.03 13.77 2.16
CA GLY A 277 -21.22 12.74 3.18
C GLY A 277 -21.95 13.32 4.40
N ILE A 278 -23.09 12.72 4.70
CA ILE A 278 -24.02 13.08 5.77
C ILE A 278 -23.33 12.97 7.13
N ILE A 279 -23.31 14.08 7.87
CA ILE A 279 -22.87 14.15 9.27
C ILE A 279 -23.89 13.38 10.13
N LYS A 280 -23.58 12.14 10.53
CA LYS A 280 -24.28 11.45 11.61
C LYS A 280 -23.67 11.92 12.95
N VAL A 281 -24.46 12.66 13.72
CA VAL A 281 -24.12 13.06 15.09
C VAL A 281 -24.77 12.06 16.06
N SER A 282 -23.97 11.17 16.64
CA SER A 282 -24.32 10.41 17.85
C SER A 282 -24.06 11.27 19.10
N SER A 283 -25.07 11.41 19.95
CA SER A 283 -25.01 12.14 21.20
C SER A 283 -24.14 11.41 22.23
N GLY A 284 -23.09 12.07 22.70
CA GLY A 284 -22.20 11.61 23.79
C GLY A 284 -20.72 11.47 23.41
N GLN A 285 -20.35 11.65 22.14
CA GLN A 285 -18.98 11.47 21.66
C GLN A 285 -18.26 12.80 21.41
N GLN A 286 -16.99 12.84 21.82
CA GLN A 286 -16.00 13.86 21.47
C GLN A 286 -16.11 14.16 19.97
N ARG A 287 -16.54 15.38 19.61
CA ARG A 287 -16.72 15.76 18.21
C ARG A 287 -15.35 16.03 17.60
N SER A 288 -15.04 15.37 16.49
CA SER A 288 -13.78 15.57 15.77
C SER A 288 -14.03 15.81 14.29
N VAL A 289 -13.18 16.64 13.68
CA VAL A 289 -13.15 16.90 12.23
C VAL A 289 -11.71 16.80 11.77
N SER A 290 -11.46 16.03 10.71
CA SER A 290 -10.12 15.84 10.15
C SER A 290 -9.99 16.54 8.80
N VAL A 291 -8.89 17.25 8.63
CA VAL A 291 -8.50 17.91 7.38
C VAL A 291 -7.14 17.37 6.96
N LYS A 292 -7.02 16.89 5.72
CA LYS A 292 -5.76 16.43 5.16
C LYS A 292 -5.24 17.45 4.15
N LEU A 293 -4.04 17.98 4.39
CA LEU A 293 -3.32 18.84 3.47
C LEU A 293 -2.28 18.04 2.70
N ILE A 294 -2.40 18.02 1.38
CA ILE A 294 -1.55 17.22 0.51
C ILE A 294 -0.28 18.00 0.15
N GLY A 295 0.90 17.44 0.40
CA GLY A 295 2.20 17.99 0.00
C GLY A 295 2.62 19.29 0.70
N VAL A 296 2.11 19.56 1.91
CA VAL A 296 2.36 20.81 2.65
C VAL A 296 3.37 20.64 3.80
N GLY A 297 3.65 19.40 4.22
CA GLY A 297 4.51 19.08 5.36
C GLY A 297 6.02 19.17 5.08
N ASP A 298 6.80 18.57 5.97
CA ASP A 298 8.27 18.57 5.90
C ASP A 298 8.77 17.85 4.63
N LYS A 299 9.95 18.27 4.14
CA LYS A 299 10.59 17.65 2.97
C LYS A 299 10.96 16.19 3.28
N ILE A 300 10.70 15.31 2.32
CA ILE A 300 10.92 13.86 2.42
C ILE A 300 12.23 13.51 1.69
N GLY A 301 13.33 13.41 2.43
CA GLY A 301 14.67 13.12 1.89
C GLY A 301 15.20 14.22 0.96
N ASP A 302 16.05 13.83 0.00
CA ASP A 302 16.68 14.79 -0.94
C ASP A 302 15.75 15.22 -2.09
N ALA A 303 14.70 14.44 -2.37
CA ALA A 303 13.72 14.73 -3.40
C ALA A 303 12.83 15.94 -3.03
N GLU A 304 12.24 16.62 -4.01
CA GLU A 304 11.33 17.76 -3.78
C GLU A 304 9.97 17.38 -3.16
N LEU A 305 9.81 16.12 -2.74
CA LEU A 305 8.58 15.63 -2.12
C LEU A 305 8.40 16.17 -0.71
N LYS A 306 7.14 16.36 -0.33
CA LYS A 306 6.72 16.81 0.99
C LYS A 306 5.70 15.86 1.57
N ALA A 307 5.75 15.66 2.88
CA ALA A 307 4.76 14.89 3.62
C ALA A 307 3.38 15.55 3.57
N ASP A 308 2.33 14.77 3.77
CA ASP A 308 1.01 15.33 4.00
C ASP A 308 0.88 15.75 5.47
N VAL A 309 -0.02 16.70 5.74
CA VAL A 309 -0.37 17.09 7.11
C VAL A 309 -1.82 16.72 7.37
N ASN A 310 -2.04 15.79 8.29
CA ASN A 310 -3.35 15.40 8.80
C ASN A 310 -3.64 16.19 10.07
N VAL A 311 -4.58 17.14 10.00
CA VAL A 311 -5.00 17.95 11.14
C VAL A 311 -6.34 17.46 11.66
N GLN A 312 -6.37 16.99 12.90
CA GLN A 312 -7.58 16.60 13.61
C GLN A 312 -7.99 17.69 14.60
N PHE A 313 -9.10 18.36 14.32
CA PHE A 313 -9.73 19.29 15.25
C PHE A 313 -10.60 18.50 16.22
N LEU A 314 -10.38 18.69 17.51
CA LEU A 314 -11.16 18.08 18.58
C LEU A 314 -11.93 19.15 19.33
N LEU A 315 -13.26 19.04 19.39
CA LEU A 315 -14.07 19.87 20.27
C LEU A 315 -13.88 19.36 21.70
N THR A 316 -13.18 20.14 22.50
CA THR A 316 -12.94 19.89 23.92
C THR A 316 -13.89 20.75 24.74
N GLY A 317 -14.63 20.12 25.64
CA GLY A 317 -15.74 20.70 26.37
C GLY A 317 -16.00 19.94 27.65
#